data_AF-A0A7J5BZZ5-F1
#
_entry.id   AF-A0A7J5BZZ5-F1
#
_cell.length_a   1.000
_cell.length_b   1.000
_cell.length_c   1.000
_cell.angle_alpha   90.00
_cell.angle_beta   90.00
_cell.angle_gamma   90.00
#
_symmetry.space_group_name_H-M   'P 1'
#
loop_
_entity.id
_entity.type
_entity.pdbx_description
1 polymer ?
#
loop_
_entity_poly.entity_id
_entity_poly.type
_entity_poly.pdbx_seq_one_letter_code
_entity_poly.pdbx_strand_id
1 'polypeptide(L)'
;MISSPFNTSASNFGNAAMQTSDVPWDTPVKMRLGADGPGETGAYIEVSTTRGFAKRIPIDEARLSECRQEQDGAAGIALCQQLVDDLAARIKTAVAEAVRG
;
A
#
# COMPACT_ATOMS: atom_id res chain seq x y z
N MET A 1 8.49 -11.96 18.80
CA MET A 1 7.79 -10.86 19.49
C MET A 1 7.48 -9.81 18.45
N ILE A 2 6.22 -9.71 18.01
CA ILE A 2 5.74 -8.55 17.25
C ILE A 2 5.70 -7.41 18.26
N SER A 3 6.67 -6.52 18.14
CA SER A 3 6.83 -5.38 19.04
C SER A 3 5.71 -4.37 18.76
N SER A 4 4.69 -4.38 19.63
CA SER A 4 3.72 -3.29 19.83
C SER A 4 2.77 -2.99 18.64
N PRO A 5 1.45 -2.79 18.85
CA PRO A 5 0.47 -2.49 17.80
C PRO A 5 0.59 -1.06 17.25
N PHE A 6 1.76 -0.43 17.37
CA PHE A 6 1.93 1.00 17.16
C PHE A 6 1.99 1.33 15.67
N ASN A 7 0.83 1.83 15.24
CA ASN A 7 0.53 2.51 13.99
C ASN A 7 0.14 1.57 12.84
N THR A 8 -1.04 0.96 12.93
CA THR A 8 -1.75 0.31 11.82
C THR A 8 -2.20 1.35 10.75
N SER A 9 -1.45 2.44 10.54
CA SER A 9 -1.74 3.56 9.65
C SER A 9 -1.80 3.14 8.19
N ALA A 10 -2.53 3.90 7.38
CA ALA A 10 -2.54 3.68 5.94
C ALA A 10 -1.12 3.80 5.36
N SER A 11 -0.28 4.69 5.89
CA SER A 11 1.12 4.80 5.48
C SER A 11 1.93 3.53 5.74
N ASN A 12 1.72 2.87 6.88
CA ASN A 12 2.45 1.64 7.20
C ASN A 12 2.05 0.47 6.29
N PHE A 13 0.75 0.33 6.00
CA PHE A 13 0.28 -0.64 5.01
C PHE A 13 0.78 -0.33 3.61
N GLY A 14 0.77 0.94 3.23
CA GLY A 14 1.28 1.36 1.94
C GLY A 14 2.78 1.10 1.78
N ASN A 15 3.59 1.37 2.81
CA ASN A 15 5.02 1.05 2.83
C ASN A 15 5.27 -0.46 2.79
N ALA A 16 4.53 -1.24 3.58
CA ALA A 16 4.62 -2.71 3.57
C ALA A 16 4.26 -3.27 2.20
N ALA A 17 3.22 -2.74 1.55
CA ALA A 17 2.82 -3.13 0.21
C ALA A 17 3.87 -2.76 -0.85
N MET A 18 4.48 -1.57 -0.76
CA MET A 18 5.59 -1.19 -1.64
C MET A 18 6.76 -2.15 -1.51
N GLN A 19 7.13 -2.55 -0.29
CA GLN A 19 8.20 -3.53 -0.06
C GLN A 19 7.81 -4.92 -0.59
N THR A 20 6.60 -5.38 -0.28
CA THR A 20 6.07 -6.69 -0.70
C THR A 20 5.87 -6.78 -2.23
N SER A 21 5.71 -5.64 -2.89
CA SER A 21 5.57 -5.57 -4.34
C SER A 21 6.85 -5.97 -5.09
N ASP A 22 8.00 -6.06 -4.41
CA ASP A 22 9.26 -6.56 -4.97
C ASP A 22 9.59 -5.98 -6.36
N VAL A 23 9.31 -4.68 -6.53
CA VAL A 23 9.62 -3.96 -7.77
C VAL A 23 11.14 -3.76 -7.83
N PRO A 24 11.82 -4.21 -8.90
CA PRO A 24 13.26 -4.05 -9.02
C PRO A 24 13.69 -2.59 -8.88
N TRP A 25 14.79 -2.35 -8.16
CA TRP A 25 15.29 -1.01 -7.83
C TRP A 25 15.67 -0.18 -9.07
N ASP A 26 15.98 -0.84 -10.18
CA ASP A 26 16.34 -0.25 -11.48
C ASP A 26 15.11 0.02 -12.37
N THR A 27 13.91 -0.37 -11.93
CA THR A 27 12.67 -0.05 -12.63
C THR A 27 12.49 1.48 -12.65
N PRO A 28 12.24 2.12 -13.81
CA PRO A 28 12.20 3.58 -13.95
C PRO A 28 10.89 4.20 -13.43
N VAL A 29 10.49 3.82 -12.22
CA VAL A 29 9.29 4.27 -11.53
C VAL A 29 9.64 4.84 -10.16
N LYS A 30 8.82 5.77 -9.69
CA LYS A 30 8.84 6.28 -8.32
C LYS A 30 7.50 5.98 -7.66
N MET A 31 7.56 5.45 -6.46
CA MET A 31 6.40 5.17 -5.62
C MET A 31 6.42 6.13 -4.44
N ARG A 32 5.27 6.76 -4.14
CA ARG A 32 5.12 7.63 -2.97
C ARG A 32 3.77 7.46 -2.31
N LEU A 33 3.71 7.68 -1.01
CA LEU A 33 2.45 7.77 -0.28
C LEU A 33 1.88 9.18 -0.40
N GLY A 34 0.57 9.26 -0.52
CA GLY A 34 -0.19 10.50 -0.48
C GLY A 34 -1.51 10.29 0.23
N ALA A 35 -2.20 11.39 0.50
CA ALA A 35 -3.56 11.41 1.03
C ALA A 35 -4.31 12.58 0.41
N ASP A 36 -5.62 12.43 0.27
CA ASP A 36 -6.49 13.49 -0.24
C ASP A 36 -6.92 14.48 0.86
N GLY A 37 -6.82 14.08 2.14
CA GLY A 37 -7.17 14.89 3.30
C GLY A 37 -6.14 14.85 4.44
N PRO A 38 -6.40 15.61 5.52
CA PRO A 38 -5.58 15.55 6.72
C PRO A 38 -5.66 14.16 7.38
N GLY A 39 -4.57 13.73 8.01
CA GLY A 39 -4.59 12.52 8.85
C GLY A 39 -4.79 11.20 8.10
N GLU A 40 -4.32 11.10 6.84
CA GLU A 40 -4.42 9.91 5.98
C GLU A 40 -5.80 9.61 5.38
N THR A 41 -6.77 10.52 5.52
CA THR A 41 -8.06 10.40 4.82
C THR A 41 -7.84 10.32 3.31
N GLY A 42 -8.39 9.29 2.69
CA GLY A 42 -8.17 9.02 1.26
C GLY A 42 -6.71 8.71 0.93
N ALA A 43 -6.00 7.97 1.79
CA ALA A 43 -4.63 7.57 1.53
C ALA A 43 -4.49 6.73 0.25
N TYR A 44 -3.40 6.94 -0.48
CA TYR A 44 -3.08 6.22 -1.70
C TYR A 44 -1.57 6.03 -1.87
N ILE A 45 -1.23 5.02 -2.67
CA ILE A 45 0.09 4.85 -3.27
C ILE A 45 0.05 5.46 -4.67
N GLU A 46 0.90 6.44 -4.93
CA GLU A 46 1.10 6.97 -6.27
C GLU A 46 2.30 6.32 -6.94
N VAL A 47 2.08 5.83 -8.17
CA VAL A 47 3.11 5.35 -9.08
C VAL A 47 3.32 6.41 -10.17
N SER A 48 4.56 6.80 -10.36
CA SER A 48 4.99 7.77 -11.38
C SER A 48 6.18 7.22 -12.15
N THR A 49 6.33 7.63 -13.41
CA THR A 49 7.49 7.33 -14.26
C THR A 49 8.37 8.58 -14.41
N THR A 50 9.47 8.46 -15.15
CA THR A 50 10.27 9.62 -15.58
C THR A 50 9.48 10.63 -16.42
N ARG A 51 8.38 10.22 -17.06
CA ARG A 51 7.49 11.09 -17.85
C ARG A 51 6.38 11.75 -17.01
N GLY A 52 6.28 11.39 -15.72
CA GLY A 52 5.30 11.98 -14.80
C GLY A 52 4.35 10.94 -14.20
N PHE A 53 3.20 11.43 -13.74
CA PHE A 53 2.18 10.62 -13.08
C PHE A 53 1.71 9.44 -13.93
N ALA A 54 1.58 8.25 -13.32
CA ALA A 54 1.01 7.08 -13.99
C ALA A 54 -0.32 6.66 -13.36
N LYS A 55 -0.36 6.38 -12.04
CA LYS A 55 -1.54 5.83 -11.38
C LYS A 55 -1.58 6.11 -9.89
N ARG A 56 -2.79 6.21 -9.32
CA ARG A 56 -3.04 6.12 -7.88
C ARG A 56 -3.69 4.79 -7.52
N ILE A 57 -3.21 4.20 -6.44
CA ILE A 57 -3.74 2.96 -5.85
C ILE A 57 -4.30 3.34 -4.48
N PRO A 58 -5.62 3.51 -4.33
CA PRO A 58 -6.23 3.82 -3.04
C PRO A 58 -5.97 2.70 -2.04
N ILE A 59 -5.66 3.11 -0.82
CA ILE A 59 -5.61 2.24 0.36
C ILE A 59 -7.01 2.27 0.97
N ASP A 60 -7.67 1.12 0.95
CA ASP A 60 -9.08 1.01 1.34
C ASP A 60 -9.23 1.18 2.86
N GLU A 61 -9.87 2.28 3.27
CA GLU A 61 -10.07 2.63 4.67
C GLU A 61 -11.01 1.65 5.39
N ALA A 62 -12.00 1.08 4.69
CA ALA A 62 -12.90 0.08 5.28
C ALA A 62 -12.13 -1.20 5.60
N ARG A 63 -11.32 -1.68 4.65
CA ARG A 63 -10.47 -2.87 4.86
C ARG A 63 -9.39 -2.64 5.92
N LEU A 64 -8.81 -1.44 5.97
CA LEU A 64 -7.91 -1.04 7.05
C LEU A 64 -8.61 -1.04 8.41
N SER A 65 -9.86 -0.57 8.48
CA SER A 65 -10.65 -0.56 9.71
C SER A 65 -11.00 -1.98 10.16
N GLU A 66 -11.42 -2.85 9.24
CA GLU A 66 -11.71 -4.26 9.50
C GLU A 66 -10.51 -4.98 10.09
N CYS A 67 -9.33 -4.82 9.48
CA CYS A 67 -8.13 -5.48 9.97
C CYS A 67 -7.63 -4.92 11.32
N ARG A 68 -7.94 -3.65 11.63
CA ARG A 68 -7.66 -3.01 12.93
C ARG A 68 -8.61 -3.47 14.04
N GLN A 69 -9.88 -3.72 13.72
CA GLN A 69 -10.90 -4.06 14.71
C GLN A 69 -10.68 -5.46 15.31
N GLU A 70 -10.13 -6.39 14.53
CA GLU A 70 -9.87 -7.79 14.92
C GLU A 70 -8.61 -7.98 15.81
N GLN A 71 -8.24 -6.96 16.60
CA GLN A 71 -7.08 -6.86 17.51
C GLN A 71 -6.35 -8.18 17.80
N ASP A 72 -5.16 -8.35 17.20
CA ASP A 72 -4.19 -9.43 17.45
C ASP A 72 -4.72 -10.88 17.31
N GLY A 73 -5.94 -11.07 16.82
CA GLY A 73 -6.48 -12.38 16.46
C GLY A 73 -5.82 -12.90 15.17
N ALA A 74 -5.68 -14.23 15.05
CA ALA A 74 -5.16 -14.86 13.85
C ALA A 74 -5.93 -14.45 12.57
N ALA A 75 -7.24 -14.19 12.71
CA ALA A 75 -8.08 -13.66 11.64
C ALA A 75 -7.72 -12.22 11.25
N GLY A 76 -7.52 -11.32 12.23
CA GLY A 76 -7.09 -9.95 11.99
C GLY A 76 -5.72 -9.86 11.30
N ILE A 77 -4.77 -10.68 11.73
CA ILE A 77 -3.44 -10.78 11.08
C ILE A 77 -3.58 -11.24 9.62
N ALA A 78 -4.43 -12.23 9.36
CA ALA A 78 -4.68 -12.71 7.99
C ALA A 78 -5.32 -11.63 7.11
N LEU A 79 -6.27 -10.86 7.64
CA LEU A 79 -6.89 -9.73 6.92
C LEU A 79 -5.88 -8.61 6.63
N CYS A 80 -5.03 -8.27 7.61
CA CYS A 80 -3.95 -7.30 7.44
C CYS A 80 -2.99 -7.74 6.32
N GLN A 81 -2.57 -9.00 6.34
CA GLN A 81 -1.66 -9.54 5.34
C GLN A 81 -2.30 -9.56 3.94
N GLN A 82 -3.56 -9.98 3.85
CA GLN A 82 -4.31 -9.97 2.59
C GLN A 82 -4.41 -8.56 2.00
N LEU A 83 -4.63 -7.53 2.83
CA LEU A 83 -4.65 -6.15 2.37
C LEU A 83 -3.29 -5.72 1.81
N VAL A 84 -2.19 -6.08 2.46
CA VAL A 84 -0.82 -5.79 1.98
C VAL A 84 -0.56 -6.51 0.65
N ASP A 85 -0.91 -7.79 0.55
CA ASP A 85 -0.69 -8.60 -0.66
C ASP A 85 -1.49 -8.07 -1.85
N ASP A 86 -2.75 -7.69 -1.63
CA ASP A 86 -3.60 -7.09 -2.67
C ASP A 86 -3.05 -5.76 -3.16
N LEU A 87 -2.59 -4.90 -2.24
CA LEU A 87 -1.95 -3.63 -2.60
C LEU A 87 -0.65 -3.88 -3.38
N ALA A 88 0.16 -4.84 -2.95
CA ALA A 88 1.39 -5.22 -3.65
C ALA A 88 1.12 -5.73 -5.06
N ALA A 89 0.09 -6.56 -5.26
CA ALA A 89 -0.33 -7.02 -6.58
C ALA A 89 -0.79 -5.85 -7.48
N ARG A 90 -1.55 -4.90 -6.92
CA ARG A 90 -1.97 -3.69 -7.63
C ARG A 90 -0.80 -2.79 -8.02
N ILE A 91 0.21 -2.67 -7.15
CA ILE A 91 1.47 -1.96 -7.44
C ILE A 91 2.18 -2.61 -8.61
N LYS A 92 2.40 -3.94 -8.58
CA LYS A 92 3.06 -4.69 -9.67
C LYS A 92 2.37 -4.43 -11.01
N THR A 93 1.04 -4.51 -11.03
CA THR A 93 0.25 -4.23 -12.24
C THR A 93 0.42 -2.77 -12.70
N ALA A 94 0.31 -1.80 -11.80
CA ALA A 94 0.47 -0.39 -12.13
C ALA A 94 1.87 -0.07 -12.68
N VAL A 95 2.92 -0.67 -12.11
CA VAL A 95 4.29 -0.53 -12.58
C VAL A 95 4.47 -1.17 -13.96
N ALA A 96 3.96 -2.39 -14.16
CA ALA A 96 4.03 -3.07 -15.45
C ALA A 96 3.30 -2.31 -16.55
N GLU A 97 2.14 -1.71 -16.25
CA GLU A 97 1.42 -0.82 -17.16
C GLU A 97 2.23 0.45 -17.47
N ALA A 98 2.80 1.08 -16.44
CA ALA A 98 3.54 2.34 -16.56
C ALA A 98 4.85 2.21 -17.37
N VAL A 99 5.51 1.05 -17.30
CA VAL A 99 6.74 0.76 -18.06
C VAL A 99 6.45 0.40 -19.53
N ARG A 100 5.25 -0.10 -19.85
CA ARG A 100 4.85 -0.47 -21.22
C ARG A 100 4.31 0.71 -22.04
N GLY A 101 3.62 1.66 -21.39
CA GLY A 101 3.19 2.91 -22.04
C GLY A 101 4.36 3.80 -22.40
#